data_AF-A0A1F8A065-F1
#
_entry.id   AF-A0A1F8A065-F1
#
_cell.length_a   1.000
_cell.length_b   1.000
_cell.length_c   1.000
_cell.angle_alpha   90.00
_cell.angle_beta   90.00
_cell.angle_gamma   90.00
#
_symmetry.space_group_name_H-M   'P 1'
#
loop_
_entity.id
_entity.type
_entity.pdbx_description
1 polymer ?
#
loop_
_entity_poly.entity_id
_entity_poly.type
_entity_poly.pdbx_seq_one_letter_code
_entity_poly.pdbx_strand_id
1 'polypeptide(L)'
;MDFGNIAHGLITWANKPCYDKACIAFPPPSSSPRPKENTSVHVLQNVLNKVIFAGDERYDTVFVNSQCPPHPGSDMRADLAIKYVTDSGLLHIACFIEATGGHRSEDYAISGVEDQVLDYCEKYFDNNSNTSDFIFAATLVGVHIRLWTVHKHERKLKAVWGDSGPGAISDYKDLGDTAAAELIKKTFRDMLETAPEPWIHRSSASMTSKIINGGTSAV
;
A
#
# COMPACT_ATOMS: atom_id res chain seq x y z
N MET A 1 18.01 -19.71 16.59
CA MET A 1 17.24 -19.28 15.41
C MET A 1 16.93 -17.81 15.64
N ASP A 2 17.36 -16.93 14.73
CA ASP A 2 17.00 -15.52 14.80
C ASP A 2 15.59 -15.36 14.21
N PHE A 3 14.61 -15.03 15.06
CA PHE A 3 13.23 -14.89 14.66
C PHE A 3 12.99 -13.68 13.74
N GLY A 4 13.94 -12.74 13.66
CA GLY A 4 13.90 -11.61 12.73
C GLY A 4 14.28 -11.96 11.29
N ASN A 5 14.90 -13.12 11.05
CA ASN A 5 15.29 -13.53 9.71
C ASN A 5 14.10 -13.94 8.84
N ILE A 6 14.26 -13.79 7.52
CA ILE A 6 13.30 -14.22 6.51
C ILE A 6 13.15 -15.76 6.52
N ALA A 7 11.91 -16.22 6.57
CA ALA A 7 11.53 -17.61 6.39
C ALA A 7 11.29 -17.94 4.91
N HIS A 8 10.49 -17.12 4.21
CA HIS A 8 10.26 -17.18 2.75
C HIS A 8 9.61 -15.87 2.28
N GLY A 9 9.77 -15.51 1.00
CA GLY A 9 9.26 -14.24 0.47
C GLY A 9 9.64 -13.04 1.34
N LEU A 10 8.64 -12.32 1.84
CA LEU A 10 8.79 -11.22 2.80
C LEU A 10 8.45 -11.61 4.24
N ILE A 11 8.19 -12.88 4.52
CA ILE A 11 7.72 -13.36 5.81
C ILE A 11 8.90 -13.76 6.69
N THR A 12 8.97 -13.20 7.90
CA THR A 12 9.97 -13.57 8.92
C THR A 12 9.56 -14.82 9.69
N TRP A 13 10.50 -15.49 10.34
CA TRP A 13 10.19 -16.62 11.24
C TRP A 13 9.24 -16.22 12.37
N ALA A 14 9.34 -15.01 12.90
CA ALA A 14 8.42 -14.47 13.91
C ALA A 14 6.98 -14.32 13.39
N ASN A 15 6.82 -13.91 12.13
CA ASN A 15 5.50 -13.61 11.54
C ASN A 15 4.87 -14.82 10.84
N LYS A 16 5.64 -15.88 10.59
CA LYS A 16 5.17 -17.08 9.89
C LYS A 16 3.87 -17.67 10.45
N PRO A 17 3.67 -17.80 11.78
CA PRO A 17 2.41 -18.33 12.31
C PRO A 17 1.18 -17.44 12.00
N CYS A 18 1.37 -16.14 11.85
CA CYS A 18 0.30 -15.22 11.44
C CYS A 18 0.06 -15.30 9.94
N TYR A 19 1.12 -15.41 9.13
CA TYR A 19 1.03 -15.67 7.69
C TYR A 19 0.24 -16.95 7.41
N ASP A 20 0.62 -18.08 8.02
CA ASP A 20 -0.05 -19.37 7.83
C ASP A 20 -1.56 -19.31 8.17
N LYS A 21 -1.96 -18.44 9.11
CA LYS A 21 -3.37 -18.21 9.49
C LYS A 21 -4.11 -17.26 8.55
N ALA A 22 -3.41 -16.34 7.91
CA ALA A 22 -3.96 -15.39 6.94
C ALA A 22 -3.97 -15.95 5.51
N CYS A 23 -3.21 -17.02 5.24
CA CYS A 23 -3.25 -17.76 3.99
C CYS A 23 -4.65 -18.34 3.76
N ILE A 24 -5.19 -18.03 2.59
CA ILE A 24 -6.46 -18.54 2.10
C ILE A 24 -6.26 -19.04 0.68
N ALA A 25 -7.18 -19.89 0.19
CA ALA A 25 -7.28 -20.13 -1.24
C ALA A 25 -7.57 -18.80 -1.95
N PHE A 26 -6.88 -18.56 -3.08
CA PHE A 26 -7.00 -17.31 -3.82
C PHE A 26 -7.13 -17.61 -5.32
N PRO A 27 -8.27 -17.30 -5.96
CA PRO A 27 -9.42 -16.58 -5.39
C PRO A 27 -10.14 -17.39 -4.31
N PRO A 28 -10.73 -16.73 -3.30
CA PRO A 28 -11.47 -17.44 -2.27
C PRO A 28 -12.74 -18.07 -2.87
N PRO A 29 -13.01 -19.35 -2.57
CA PRO A 29 -14.27 -19.98 -2.92
C PRO A 29 -15.45 -19.21 -2.30
N SER A 30 -16.60 -19.18 -2.99
CA SER A 30 -17.81 -18.50 -2.51
C SER A 30 -18.29 -18.98 -1.14
N SER A 31 -17.96 -20.22 -0.75
CA SER A 31 -18.32 -20.83 0.54
C SER A 31 -17.22 -20.79 1.60
N SER A 32 -16.04 -20.23 1.30
CA SER A 32 -14.92 -20.23 2.25
C SER A 32 -15.11 -19.17 3.34
N PRO A 33 -14.74 -19.45 4.60
CA PRO A 33 -14.71 -18.45 5.64
C PRO A 33 -13.77 -17.31 5.21
N ARG A 34 -14.28 -16.07 5.30
CA ARG A 34 -13.52 -14.87 4.93
C ARG A 34 -12.21 -14.79 5.74
N PRO A 35 -11.11 -14.28 5.14
CA PRO A 35 -9.87 -14.07 5.86
C PRO A 35 -10.11 -13.16 7.08
N LYS A 36 -9.39 -13.45 8.17
CA LYS A 36 -9.44 -12.60 9.37
C LYS A 36 -8.65 -11.34 9.12
N GLU A 37 -9.35 -10.24 8.80
CA GLU A 37 -8.83 -8.88 8.61
C GLU A 37 -7.67 -8.54 9.56
N ASN A 38 -7.90 -8.62 10.88
CA ASN A 38 -6.86 -8.36 11.89
C ASN A 38 -5.58 -9.18 11.72
N THR A 39 -5.68 -10.43 11.24
CA THR A 39 -4.52 -11.29 11.01
C THR A 39 -3.77 -10.85 9.75
N SER A 40 -4.49 -10.57 8.67
CA SER A 40 -3.94 -10.02 7.42
C SER A 40 -3.22 -8.69 7.67
N VAL A 41 -3.88 -7.75 8.35
CA VAL A 41 -3.33 -6.44 8.73
C VAL A 41 -2.07 -6.61 9.57
N HIS A 42 -2.08 -7.51 10.56
CA HIS A 42 -0.90 -7.80 11.37
C HIS A 42 0.27 -8.32 10.54
N VAL A 43 0.01 -9.24 9.60
CA VAL A 43 1.04 -9.79 8.71
C VAL A 43 1.67 -8.67 7.89
N LEU A 44 0.85 -7.83 7.24
CA LEU A 44 1.36 -6.75 6.39
C LEU A 44 2.08 -5.67 7.21
N GLN A 45 1.55 -5.27 8.37
CA GLN A 45 2.20 -4.29 9.23
C GLN A 45 3.58 -4.76 9.69
N ASN A 46 3.74 -6.06 9.98
CA ASN A 46 5.05 -6.63 10.30
C ASN A 46 5.99 -6.60 9.09
N VAL A 47 5.52 -7.02 7.90
CA VAL A 47 6.31 -6.98 6.66
C VAL A 47 6.81 -5.57 6.36
N LEU A 48 5.94 -4.56 6.45
CA LEU A 48 6.31 -3.17 6.20
C LEU A 48 7.39 -2.69 7.19
N ASN A 49 7.17 -2.88 8.50
CA ASN A 49 8.06 -2.34 9.54
C ASN A 49 9.36 -3.14 9.74
N LYS A 50 9.36 -4.45 9.48
CA LYS A 50 10.48 -5.34 9.83
C LYS A 50 11.23 -5.88 8.63
N VAL A 51 10.72 -5.70 7.41
CA VAL A 51 11.34 -6.23 6.19
C VAL A 51 11.50 -5.15 5.12
N ILE A 52 10.42 -4.48 4.73
CA ILE A 52 10.46 -3.51 3.62
C ILE A 52 11.20 -2.24 4.03
N PHE A 53 10.84 -1.64 5.16
CA PHE A 53 11.41 -0.40 5.67
C PHE A 53 12.45 -0.61 6.77
N ALA A 54 12.93 -1.84 6.96
CA ALA A 54 13.97 -2.15 7.94
C ALA A 54 15.38 -2.12 7.32
N GLY A 55 16.38 -1.83 8.17
CA GLY A 55 17.80 -1.98 7.87
C GLY A 55 18.43 -0.84 7.04
N ASP A 56 17.70 0.23 6.77
CA ASP A 56 18.19 1.43 6.09
C ASP A 56 17.64 2.67 6.82
N GLU A 57 18.55 3.47 7.36
CA GLU A 57 18.31 4.62 8.24
C GLU A 57 17.37 5.66 7.61
N ARG A 58 17.33 5.74 6.27
CA ARG A 58 16.44 6.66 5.56
C ARG A 58 14.98 6.38 5.92
N TYR A 59 14.62 5.12 6.09
CA TYR A 59 13.24 4.72 6.37
C TYR A 59 12.83 4.94 7.84
N ASP A 60 13.71 5.42 8.72
CA ASP A 60 13.32 5.85 10.08
C ASP A 60 12.35 7.06 10.04
N THR A 61 12.24 7.73 8.89
CA THR A 61 11.30 8.80 8.60
C THR A 61 9.97 8.31 8.01
N VAL A 62 9.75 6.99 7.96
CA VAL A 62 8.55 6.34 7.42
C VAL A 62 7.79 5.64 8.55
N PHE A 63 6.48 5.87 8.61
CA PHE A 63 5.63 5.39 9.69
C PHE A 63 4.46 4.57 9.13
N VAL A 64 4.23 3.41 9.71
CA VAL A 64 3.07 2.56 9.39
C VAL A 64 2.11 2.61 10.57
N ASN A 65 0.99 3.30 10.39
CA ASN A 65 0.00 3.53 11.45
C ASN A 65 -1.31 2.84 11.10
N SER A 66 -1.99 2.28 12.10
CA SER A 66 -3.32 1.70 11.95
C SER A 66 -4.43 2.73 12.14
N GLN A 67 -5.62 2.46 11.60
CA GLN A 67 -6.85 3.23 11.86
C GLN A 67 -6.63 4.72 11.58
N CYS A 68 -6.12 5.02 10.38
CA CYS A 68 -5.73 6.37 9.99
C CYS A 68 -6.85 7.03 9.18
N PRO A 69 -7.31 8.23 9.58
CA PRO A 69 -8.27 8.97 8.78
C PRO A 69 -7.62 9.58 7.52
N PRO A 70 -8.38 9.75 6.43
CA PRO A 70 -7.92 10.47 5.25
C PRO A 70 -7.51 11.92 5.53
N HIS A 71 -8.22 12.59 6.43
CA HIS A 71 -7.89 13.92 6.95
C HIS A 71 -8.44 14.06 8.37
N PRO A 72 -7.98 15.03 9.19
CA PRO A 72 -8.32 15.12 10.62
C PRO A 72 -9.83 15.20 10.94
N GLY A 73 -10.65 15.70 10.01
CA GLY A 73 -12.09 15.82 10.15
C GLY A 73 -12.91 14.65 9.61
N SER A 74 -12.28 13.63 9.03
CA SER A 74 -12.98 12.45 8.50
C SER A 74 -13.40 11.52 9.64
N ASP A 75 -14.54 10.83 9.48
CA ASP A 75 -15.01 9.72 10.32
C ASP A 75 -14.52 8.35 9.82
N MET A 76 -14.11 8.28 8.56
CA MET A 76 -13.51 7.10 7.93
C MET A 76 -12.11 6.81 8.51
N ARG A 77 -11.74 5.52 8.57
CA ARG A 77 -10.43 5.07 9.09
C ARG A 77 -9.93 3.89 8.24
N ALA A 78 -8.87 4.12 7.48
CA ALA A 78 -8.19 3.04 6.76
C ALA A 78 -7.50 2.10 7.74
N ASP A 79 -7.48 0.81 7.43
CA ASP A 79 -6.85 -0.21 8.27
C ASP A 79 -5.40 0.11 8.59
N LEU A 80 -4.62 0.47 7.56
CA LEU A 80 -3.26 1.00 7.70
C LEU A 80 -3.07 2.23 6.79
N ALA A 81 -2.15 3.09 7.18
CA ALA A 81 -1.58 4.11 6.30
C ALA A 81 -0.06 4.15 6.45
N ILE A 82 0.61 4.37 5.32
CA ILE A 82 2.05 4.67 5.28
C ILE A 82 2.19 6.18 5.24
N LYS A 83 2.92 6.74 6.20
CA LYS A 83 3.26 8.16 6.29
C LYS A 83 4.76 8.37 6.20
N TYR A 84 5.18 9.55 5.78
CA TYR A 84 6.59 9.90 5.63
C TYR A 84 6.83 11.39 5.95
N VAL A 85 8.07 11.72 6.29
CA VAL A 85 8.50 13.12 6.50
C VAL A 85 8.93 13.73 5.17
N THR A 86 8.29 14.83 4.76
CA THR A 86 8.65 15.58 3.55
C THR A 86 9.97 16.34 3.74
N ASP A 87 10.54 16.84 2.65
CA ASP A 87 11.70 17.75 2.67
C ASP A 87 11.45 19.03 3.49
N SER A 88 10.20 19.48 3.55
CA SER A 88 9.71 20.59 4.37
C SER A 88 9.49 20.22 5.85
N GLY A 89 9.77 18.98 6.26
CA GLY A 89 9.64 18.52 7.64
C GLY A 89 8.21 18.24 8.09
N LEU A 90 7.26 18.13 7.14
CA LEU A 90 5.86 17.83 7.43
C LEU A 90 5.58 16.33 7.31
N LEU A 91 4.65 15.84 8.12
CA LEU A 91 4.20 14.45 8.01
C LEU A 91 3.11 14.35 6.95
N HIS A 92 3.31 13.48 5.97
CA HIS A 92 2.40 13.31 4.85
C HIS A 92 2.00 11.85 4.66
N ILE A 93 0.83 11.60 4.08
CA ILE A 93 0.38 10.24 3.75
C ILE A 93 0.93 9.88 2.37
N ALA A 94 1.58 8.72 2.26
CA ALA A 94 2.00 8.15 0.99
C ALA A 94 0.95 7.18 0.45
N CYS A 95 0.37 6.34 1.33
CA CYS A 95 -0.50 5.24 0.92
C CYS A 95 -1.58 4.93 1.96
N PHE A 96 -2.82 4.75 1.52
CA PHE A 96 -3.88 4.11 2.30
C PHE A 96 -3.93 2.62 1.98
N ILE A 97 -4.16 1.79 2.98
CA ILE A 97 -4.20 0.35 2.82
C ILE A 97 -5.48 -0.17 3.47
N GLU A 98 -6.29 -0.87 2.69
CA GLU A 98 -7.47 -1.56 3.18
C GLU A 98 -7.30 -3.07 3.08
N ALA A 99 -7.60 -3.78 4.15
CA ALA A 99 -7.67 -5.22 4.16
C ALA A 99 -9.13 -5.66 4.11
N THR A 100 -9.40 -6.81 3.50
CA THR A 100 -10.77 -7.33 3.46
C THR A 100 -11.28 -7.62 4.87
N GLY A 101 -12.28 -6.83 5.28
CA GLY A 101 -12.98 -6.90 6.56
C GLY A 101 -14.39 -7.48 6.51
N GLY A 102 -14.82 -8.11 7.60
CA GLY A 102 -16.06 -8.88 7.66
C GLY A 102 -17.32 -8.04 7.83
N HIS A 103 -17.91 -7.53 6.75
CA HIS A 103 -19.33 -7.16 6.76
C HIS A 103 -20.21 -8.40 6.53
N ARG A 104 -21.19 -8.56 7.42
CA ARG A 104 -21.84 -9.84 7.80
C ARG A 104 -22.88 -10.41 6.82
N SER A 105 -23.06 -9.88 5.60
CA SER A 105 -24.27 -10.24 4.83
C SER A 105 -24.15 -10.45 3.32
N GLU A 106 -22.98 -10.35 2.69
CA GLU A 106 -22.91 -10.44 1.21
C GLU A 106 -21.78 -11.36 0.73
N ASP A 107 -21.87 -11.82 -0.51
CA ASP A 107 -20.83 -12.63 -1.15
C ASP A 107 -19.48 -11.91 -1.14
N TYR A 108 -18.39 -12.66 -1.05
CA TYR A 108 -17.05 -12.08 -1.06
C TYR A 108 -16.73 -11.53 -2.46
N ALA A 109 -16.47 -10.23 -2.55
CA ALA A 109 -16.04 -9.56 -3.78
C ALA A 109 -14.77 -8.73 -3.52
N ILE A 110 -13.70 -9.01 -4.26
CA ILE A 110 -12.45 -8.23 -4.21
C ILE A 110 -12.72 -6.77 -4.57
N SER A 111 -13.65 -6.51 -5.49
CA SER A 111 -14.04 -5.14 -5.84
C SER A 111 -14.51 -4.33 -4.63
N GLY A 112 -15.12 -4.96 -3.60
CA GLY A 112 -15.56 -4.24 -2.41
C GLY A 112 -14.42 -3.65 -1.58
N VAL A 113 -13.26 -4.31 -1.50
CA VAL A 113 -12.08 -3.74 -0.80
C VAL A 113 -11.39 -2.67 -1.66
N GLU A 114 -11.46 -2.83 -2.98
CA GLU A 114 -10.98 -1.84 -3.95
C GLU A 114 -11.82 -0.55 -3.87
N ASP A 115 -13.16 -0.68 -3.80
CA ASP A 115 -14.08 0.44 -3.64
C ASP A 115 -13.83 1.18 -2.31
N GLN A 116 -13.66 0.45 -1.20
CA GLN A 116 -13.36 1.05 0.11
C GLN A 116 -12.05 1.83 0.13
N VAL A 117 -10.97 1.30 -0.46
CA VAL A 117 -9.71 2.05 -0.49
C VAL A 117 -9.79 3.28 -1.39
N LEU A 118 -10.59 3.21 -2.46
CA LEU A 118 -10.87 4.35 -3.31
C LEU A 118 -11.63 5.45 -2.53
N ASP A 119 -12.63 5.10 -1.71
CA ASP A 119 -13.36 6.07 -0.88
C ASP A 119 -12.42 6.87 0.03
N TYR A 120 -11.41 6.23 0.66
CA TYR A 120 -10.41 6.95 1.46
C TYR A 120 -9.60 7.93 0.61
N CYS A 121 -9.18 7.51 -0.60
CA CYS A 121 -8.46 8.37 -1.53
C CYS A 121 -9.32 9.55 -1.97
N GLU A 122 -10.61 9.34 -2.19
CA GLU A 122 -11.52 10.41 -2.56
C GLU A 122 -11.69 11.43 -1.44
N LYS A 123 -11.95 10.97 -0.21
CA LYS A 123 -12.01 11.85 0.97
C LYS A 123 -10.71 12.60 1.21
N TYR A 124 -9.58 11.96 0.94
CA TYR A 124 -8.27 12.61 1.03
C TYR A 124 -8.19 13.83 0.11
N PHE A 125 -8.63 13.72 -1.15
CA PHE A 125 -8.60 14.83 -2.11
C PHE A 125 -9.69 15.88 -1.92
N ASP A 126 -10.81 15.54 -1.27
CA ASP A 126 -11.89 16.47 -0.98
C ASP A 126 -11.54 17.46 0.15
N ASN A 127 -10.46 17.19 0.89
CA ASN A 127 -9.90 18.14 1.82
C ASN A 127 -9.24 19.32 1.09
N ASN A 128 -9.79 20.52 1.25
CA ASN A 128 -9.29 21.75 0.62
C ASN A 128 -7.83 22.10 0.99
N SER A 129 -7.30 21.58 2.10
CA SER A 129 -5.90 21.79 2.45
C SER A 129 -4.92 20.85 1.73
N ASN A 130 -5.44 19.91 0.94
CA ASN A 130 -4.63 18.92 0.23
C ASN A 130 -4.24 19.38 -1.17
N THR A 131 -2.93 19.56 -1.38
CA THR A 131 -2.31 19.97 -2.63
C THR A 131 -1.86 18.81 -3.51
N SER A 132 -1.94 17.56 -3.03
CA SER A 132 -1.48 16.40 -3.78
C SER A 132 -2.33 16.12 -5.02
N ASP A 133 -1.66 15.87 -6.15
CA ASP A 133 -2.30 15.49 -7.42
C ASP A 133 -2.64 13.99 -7.50
N PHE A 134 -2.02 13.18 -6.63
CA PHE A 134 -2.26 11.75 -6.54
C PHE A 134 -1.91 11.22 -5.14
N ILE A 135 -2.29 9.97 -4.87
CA ILE A 135 -1.90 9.20 -3.70
C ILE A 135 -1.79 7.73 -4.08
N PHE A 136 -1.01 6.95 -3.33
CA PHE A 136 -1.02 5.51 -3.48
C PHE A 136 -2.11 4.87 -2.63
N ALA A 137 -2.54 3.69 -3.05
CA ALA A 137 -3.41 2.83 -2.26
C ALA A 137 -2.94 1.38 -2.35
N ALA A 138 -3.33 0.56 -1.39
CA ALA A 138 -3.15 -0.88 -1.47
C ALA A 138 -4.38 -1.62 -0.95
N THR A 139 -4.65 -2.76 -1.56
CA THR A 139 -5.69 -3.68 -1.13
C THR A 139 -5.06 -4.99 -0.69
N LEU A 140 -5.52 -5.53 0.44
CA LEU A 140 -5.00 -6.76 1.03
C LEU A 140 -6.10 -7.80 1.21
N VAL A 141 -5.92 -8.97 0.61
CA VAL A 141 -6.79 -10.13 0.76
C VAL A 141 -6.01 -11.29 1.36
N GLY A 142 -6.22 -11.55 2.65
CA GLY A 142 -5.40 -12.53 3.37
C GLY A 142 -3.94 -12.09 3.35
N VAL A 143 -3.12 -12.79 2.57
CA VAL A 143 -1.70 -12.47 2.35
C VAL A 143 -1.39 -11.93 0.95
N HIS A 144 -2.42 -11.74 0.12
CA HIS A 144 -2.29 -11.28 -1.25
C HIS A 144 -2.52 -9.78 -1.33
N ILE A 145 -1.57 -9.04 -1.90
CA ILE A 145 -1.60 -7.58 -1.96
C ILE A 145 -1.60 -7.08 -3.40
N ARG A 146 -2.30 -5.96 -3.64
CA ARG A 146 -2.23 -5.19 -4.89
C ARG A 146 -2.07 -3.72 -4.57
N LEU A 147 -1.26 -3.02 -5.36
CA LEU A 147 -0.95 -1.60 -5.18
C LEU A 147 -1.53 -0.78 -6.33
N TRP A 148 -1.92 0.44 -5.99
CA TRP A 148 -2.67 1.34 -6.85
C TRP A 148 -2.12 2.77 -6.74
N THR A 149 -2.35 3.54 -7.79
CA THR A 149 -2.32 5.01 -7.75
C THR A 149 -3.73 5.53 -8.00
N VAL A 150 -4.08 6.62 -7.31
CA VAL A 150 -5.32 7.36 -7.54
C VAL A 150 -4.97 8.81 -7.80
N HIS A 151 -5.37 9.33 -8.95
CA HIS A 151 -5.18 10.74 -9.31
C HIS A 151 -6.41 11.57 -8.94
N LYS A 152 -6.18 12.78 -8.43
CA LYS A 152 -7.20 13.73 -7.96
C LYS A 152 -8.28 14.05 -9.00
N HIS A 153 -7.94 14.04 -10.29
CA HIS A 153 -8.89 14.37 -11.35
C HIS A 153 -9.62 13.16 -11.93
N GLU A 154 -9.03 11.97 -11.84
CA GLU A 154 -9.58 10.76 -12.45
C GLU A 154 -10.43 9.96 -11.48
N ARG A 155 -10.09 10.01 -10.18
CA ARG A 155 -10.79 9.30 -9.09
C ARG A 155 -11.03 7.82 -9.41
N LYS A 156 -9.97 7.15 -9.86
CA LYS A 156 -9.97 5.73 -10.22
C LYS A 156 -8.70 5.07 -9.75
N LEU A 157 -8.81 3.80 -9.37
CA LEU A 157 -7.65 2.94 -9.11
C LEU A 157 -6.95 2.63 -10.43
N LYS A 158 -5.67 2.97 -10.51
CA LYS A 158 -4.76 2.54 -11.56
C LYS A 158 -3.73 1.61 -10.96
N ALA A 159 -3.62 0.40 -11.48
CA ALA A 159 -2.73 -0.59 -10.89
C ALA A 159 -1.26 -0.19 -11.09
N VAL A 160 -0.45 -0.32 -10.05
CA VAL A 160 1.00 -0.08 -10.12
C VAL A 160 1.70 -1.20 -10.89
N TRP A 161 1.09 -2.38 -10.94
CA TRP A 161 1.49 -3.51 -11.76
C TRP A 161 0.27 -4.29 -12.24
N GLY A 162 0.43 -5.05 -13.32
CA GLY A 162 -0.66 -5.84 -13.88
C GLY A 162 -1.69 -4.98 -14.61
N ASP A 163 -2.90 -5.51 -14.78
CA ASP A 163 -4.00 -4.81 -15.41
C ASP A 163 -4.67 -3.83 -14.42
N SER A 164 -5.49 -2.89 -14.88
CA SER A 164 -6.27 -2.00 -13.98
C SER A 164 -7.72 -2.46 -13.79
N GLY A 165 -8.08 -3.65 -14.27
CA GLY A 165 -9.37 -4.28 -14.08
C GLY A 165 -9.69 -4.47 -12.59
N PRO A 166 -10.85 -4.00 -12.12
CA PRO A 166 -11.35 -4.29 -10.79
C PRO A 166 -11.47 -5.81 -10.58
N GLY A 167 -11.09 -6.29 -9.40
CA GLY A 167 -11.21 -7.70 -9.04
C GLY A 167 -10.28 -8.66 -9.81
N ALA A 168 -9.29 -8.17 -10.55
CA ALA A 168 -8.32 -9.01 -11.26
C ALA A 168 -7.40 -9.77 -10.28
N ILE A 169 -7.85 -10.97 -9.90
CA ILE A 169 -7.20 -11.87 -8.93
C ILE A 169 -5.73 -12.14 -9.29
N SER A 170 -5.40 -12.39 -10.57
CA SER A 170 -4.05 -12.74 -11.01
C SER A 170 -2.99 -11.66 -10.73
N ASP A 171 -3.41 -10.43 -10.48
CA ASP A 171 -2.52 -9.29 -10.24
C ASP A 171 -2.20 -9.07 -8.76
N TYR A 172 -2.93 -9.72 -7.85
CA TYR A 172 -2.54 -9.73 -6.45
C TYR A 172 -1.33 -10.66 -6.25
N LYS A 173 -0.40 -10.21 -5.42
CA LYS A 173 0.87 -10.90 -5.17
C LYS A 173 0.92 -11.38 -3.72
N ASP A 174 1.30 -12.63 -3.52
CA ASP A 174 1.44 -13.22 -2.19
C ASP A 174 2.71 -12.68 -1.50
N LEU A 175 2.56 -12.14 -0.28
CA LEU A 175 3.68 -11.65 0.54
C LEU A 175 4.72 -12.75 0.86
N GLY A 176 4.31 -14.01 0.86
CA GLY A 176 5.15 -15.18 1.12
C GLY A 176 5.77 -15.81 -0.13
N ASP A 177 5.41 -15.37 -1.33
CA ASP A 177 6.02 -15.85 -2.57
C ASP A 177 7.37 -15.17 -2.82
N THR A 178 8.42 -15.97 -2.98
CA THR A 178 9.78 -15.51 -3.27
C THR A 178 9.87 -14.76 -4.59
N ALA A 179 9.11 -15.17 -5.62
CA ALA A 179 9.15 -14.50 -6.91
C ALA A 179 8.52 -13.10 -6.85
N ALA A 180 7.46 -12.94 -6.07
CA ALA A 180 6.78 -11.66 -5.85
C ALA A 180 7.50 -10.71 -4.89
N ALA A 181 8.30 -11.24 -3.94
CA ALA A 181 8.88 -10.47 -2.84
C ALA A 181 9.68 -9.23 -3.30
N GLU A 182 10.55 -9.40 -4.30
CA GLU A 182 11.37 -8.29 -4.81
C GLU A 182 10.52 -7.20 -5.47
N LEU A 183 9.49 -7.58 -6.23
CA LEU A 183 8.55 -6.61 -6.83
C LEU A 183 7.86 -5.80 -5.74
N ILE A 184 7.24 -6.48 -4.76
CA ILE A 184 6.50 -5.83 -3.68
C ILE A 184 7.42 -4.88 -2.89
N LYS A 185 8.59 -5.36 -2.47
CA LYS A 185 9.56 -4.57 -1.70
C LYS A 185 10.05 -3.36 -2.48
N LYS A 186 10.41 -3.55 -3.76
CA LYS A 186 10.86 -2.47 -4.63
C LYS A 186 9.76 -1.42 -4.80
N THR A 187 8.53 -1.83 -5.09
CA THR A 187 7.43 -0.89 -5.31
C THR A 187 7.12 -0.04 -4.07
N PHE A 188 7.07 -0.63 -2.88
CA PHE A 188 6.86 0.15 -1.65
C PHE A 188 7.99 1.16 -1.37
N ARG A 189 9.23 0.84 -1.77
CA ARG A 189 10.36 1.76 -1.63
C ARG A 189 10.33 2.85 -2.70
N ASP A 190 10.07 2.50 -3.97
CA ASP A 190 9.94 3.44 -5.09
C ASP A 190 8.78 4.43 -4.93
N MET A 191 7.74 4.01 -4.21
CA MET A 191 6.62 4.86 -3.81
C MET A 191 7.09 6.13 -3.09
N LEU A 192 8.14 6.04 -2.27
CA LEU A 192 8.69 7.19 -1.54
C LEU A 192 9.53 8.10 -2.44
N GLU A 193 10.18 7.53 -3.46
CA GLU A 193 10.96 8.30 -4.46
C GLU A 193 10.07 9.09 -5.42
N THR A 194 8.82 8.66 -5.55
CA THR A 194 7.77 9.27 -6.37
C THR A 194 6.56 9.66 -5.53
N ALA A 195 6.75 9.97 -4.24
CA ALA A 195 5.65 10.34 -3.35
C ALA A 195 4.99 11.66 -3.79
N PRO A 196 3.72 11.92 -3.38
CA PRO A 196 2.99 13.12 -3.78
C PRO A 196 3.69 14.42 -3.42
N GLU A 197 4.32 14.46 -2.25
CA GLU A 197 5.21 15.53 -1.81
C GLU A 197 6.65 14.96 -1.71
N PRO A 198 7.71 15.75 -1.96
CA PRO A 198 9.06 15.23 -1.93
C PRO A 198 9.44 14.68 -0.55
N TRP A 199 9.85 13.42 -0.49
CA TRP A 199 10.40 12.79 0.72
C TRP A 199 11.78 13.36 1.08
N ILE A 200 12.08 13.52 2.38
CA ILE A 200 13.35 14.11 2.87
C ILE A 200 14.61 13.37 2.39
N HIS A 201 14.51 12.07 2.10
CA HIS A 201 15.61 11.25 1.58
C HIS A 201 15.47 10.90 0.10
N ARG A 202 14.60 11.60 -0.64
CA ARG A 202 14.43 11.38 -2.08
C ARG A 202 15.77 11.52 -2.80
N SER A 203 16.08 10.54 -3.64
CA SER A 203 17.34 10.47 -4.37
C SER A 203 17.44 11.62 -5.38
N SER A 204 18.60 12.30 -5.43
CA SER A 204 18.84 13.44 -6.34
C SER A 204 18.70 13.07 -7.81
N ALA A 205 18.93 11.80 -8.18
CA ALA A 205 18.73 11.28 -9.54
C ALA A 205 17.26 11.32 -10.00
N SER A 206 16.30 11.37 -9.06
CA SER A 206 14.87 11.51 -9.35
C SER A 206 14.49 12.95 -9.75
N MET A 207 15.32 13.96 -9.45
CA MET A 207 15.10 15.34 -9.86
C MET A 207 15.43 15.59 -11.34
N THR A 208 16.36 14.83 -11.91
CA THR A 208 16.85 15.05 -13.28
C THR A 208 15.87 14.61 -14.37
N SER A 209 14.95 13.68 -14.10
CA SER A 209 13.98 13.22 -15.12
C SER A 209 12.89 14.25 -15.43
N LYS A 210 12.56 15.15 -14.48
CA LYS A 210 11.63 16.26 -14.74
C LYS A 210 12.26 17.43 -15.50
N ILE A 211 13.59 17.60 -15.44
CA ILE A 211 14.28 18.70 -16.11
C ILE A 211 14.56 18.38 -17.59
N ILE A 212 14.77 17.10 -17.95
CA ILE A 212 15.12 16.71 -19.33
C ILE A 212 13.89 16.67 -20.27
N ASN A 213 12.67 16.54 -19.75
CA ASN A 213 11.44 16.58 -20.55
C ASN A 213 10.83 18.00 -20.71
N GLY A 214 11.57 19.04 -20.32
CA GLY A 214 11.10 20.44 -20.28
C GLY A 214 11.78 21.41 -21.26
N GLY A 215 12.32 20.94 -22.37
CA GLY A 215 12.82 21.78 -23.47
C GLY A 215 13.08 20.90 -24.69
N THR A 216 12.66 21.21 -25.91
CA THR A 216 12.53 22.50 -26.59
C THR A 216 11.58 22.33 -27.78
N SER A 217 10.61 23.23 -27.95
CA SER A 217 10.10 23.58 -29.27
C SER A 217 10.16 25.10 -29.43
N ALA A 218 11.29 25.55 -29.96
CA ALA A 218 11.41 26.79 -30.69
C ALA A 218 11.99 26.40 -32.06
N VAL A 219 11.14 26.38 -33.08
CA VAL A 219 11.14 27.13 -34.36
C VAL A 219 9.98 26.57 -35.18
#